data_AF-A0A519RKD9-F1
#
_entry.id   AF-A0A519RKD9-F1
#
_cell.length_a   1.000
_cell.length_b   1.000
_cell.length_c   1.000
_cell.angle_alpha   90.00
_cell.angle_beta   90.00
_cell.angle_gamma   90.00
#
_symmetry.space_group_name_H-M   'P 1'
#
loop_
_entity.id
_entity.type
_entity.pdbx_description
1 polymer ?
#
loop_
_entity_poly.entity_id
_entity_poly.type
_entity_poly.pdbx_seq_one_letter_code
_entity_poly.pdbx_strand_id
1 'polypeptide(L)'
;ARHLLRDKYTTAEVGITGGNFLIAKEGGVAVTENEGNARLSATFPQLHIAVVGIEKVIPQLTDLDLFWPLLSTSGTGQQVTVYNTVYFGPRQPDEPDGPAEMVVILLDNGRTNLLARPDRREALRCIRCGACLNVCPVYKNIGGHTYETTYSGPIGSVISPHLSGLKEHQHLSFASSLCGACTSVCPVRINLHNLLLLNRQESVAEGHNALTEKVARINRFGNCGS
;
A
#
# COMPACT_ATOMS: atom_id res chain seq x y z
N ALA A 1 -25.36 -1.26 -7.87
CA ALA A 1 -24.39 -0.72 -6.88
C ALA A 1 -24.45 0.81 -6.75
N ARG A 2 -24.29 1.61 -7.82
CA ARG A 2 -24.26 3.10 -7.75
C ARG A 2 -25.53 3.75 -7.17
N HIS A 3 -26.75 3.28 -7.49
CA HIS A 3 -27.98 3.85 -6.94
C HIS A 3 -28.14 3.60 -5.43
N LEU A 4 -27.88 2.37 -4.97
CA LEU A 4 -27.99 1.97 -3.56
C LEU A 4 -27.00 2.67 -2.63
N LEU A 5 -25.85 3.11 -3.15
CA LEU A 5 -24.81 3.79 -2.36
C LEU A 5 -25.02 5.31 -2.31
N ARG A 6 -25.77 5.89 -3.26
CA ARG A 6 -25.95 7.35 -3.37
C ARG A 6 -26.70 7.91 -2.16
N ASP A 7 -27.77 7.27 -1.74
CA ASP A 7 -28.55 7.68 -0.55
C ASP A 7 -27.72 7.56 0.73
N LYS A 8 -26.81 6.57 0.79
CA LYS A 8 -25.90 6.39 1.92
C LYS A 8 -24.86 7.50 2.01
N TYR A 9 -24.33 7.98 0.88
CA TYR A 9 -23.38 9.10 0.89
C TYR A 9 -24.04 10.40 1.35
N THR A 10 -25.28 10.68 0.96
CA THR A 10 -25.99 11.91 1.32
C THR A 10 -26.51 11.93 2.75
N THR A 11 -26.66 10.77 3.38
CA THR A 11 -27.15 10.64 4.77
C THR A 11 -26.04 10.33 5.77
N ALA A 12 -24.83 10.03 5.29
CA ALA A 12 -23.68 9.76 6.15
C ALA A 12 -23.22 11.03 6.88
N GLU A 13 -23.07 10.93 8.19
CA GLU A 13 -22.55 12.01 9.05
C GLU A 13 -21.01 12.11 8.95
N VAL A 14 -20.35 10.97 8.71
CA VAL A 14 -18.89 10.85 8.65
C VAL A 14 -18.47 10.16 7.36
N GLY A 15 -17.49 10.77 6.69
CA GLY A 15 -16.81 10.22 5.54
C GLY A 15 -15.38 9.84 5.84
N ILE A 16 -14.95 8.65 5.42
CA ILE A 16 -13.58 8.19 5.63
C ILE A 16 -12.92 7.95 4.28
N THR A 17 -11.73 8.52 4.09
CA THR A 17 -10.90 8.28 2.90
C THR A 17 -9.49 7.86 3.30
N GLY A 18 -8.79 7.26 2.33
CA GLY A 18 -7.34 7.19 2.37
C GLY A 18 -6.68 8.45 1.81
N GLY A 19 -5.39 8.36 1.54
CA GLY A 19 -4.60 9.34 0.79
C GLY A 19 -3.53 8.65 -0.04
N ASN A 20 -3.29 9.16 -1.25
CA ASN A 20 -2.18 8.68 -2.08
C ASN A 20 -0.87 9.34 -1.63
N PHE A 21 -0.93 10.65 -1.34
CA PHE A 21 0.18 11.45 -0.86
C PHE A 21 -0.25 12.48 0.19
N LEU A 22 0.66 12.79 1.11
CA LEU A 22 0.61 13.93 2.02
C LEU A 22 1.58 14.99 1.50
N ILE A 23 1.17 16.24 1.41
CA ILE A 23 1.98 17.33 0.88
C ILE A 23 2.52 18.13 2.06
N ALA A 24 3.83 18.06 2.29
CA ALA A 24 4.45 18.60 3.50
C ALA A 24 4.38 20.12 3.57
N LYS A 25 4.72 20.82 2.48
CA LYS A 25 4.82 22.28 2.46
C LYS A 25 3.46 22.96 2.52
N GLU A 26 2.53 22.56 1.67
CA GLU A 26 1.20 23.19 1.59
C GLU A 26 0.19 22.62 2.61
N GLY A 27 0.47 21.48 3.24
CA GLY A 27 -0.41 20.87 4.23
C GLY A 27 -1.67 20.25 3.61
N GLY A 28 -1.51 19.42 2.59
CA GLY A 28 -2.63 18.83 1.83
C GLY A 28 -2.64 17.31 1.82
N VAL A 29 -3.83 16.71 1.69
CA VAL A 29 -4.02 15.29 1.39
C VAL A 29 -4.40 15.14 -0.08
N ALA A 30 -3.51 14.54 -0.88
CA ALA A 30 -3.76 14.27 -2.28
C ALA A 30 -4.39 12.89 -2.47
N VAL A 31 -5.53 12.86 -3.15
CA VAL A 31 -6.28 11.65 -3.48
C VAL A 31 -6.48 11.57 -4.99
N THR A 32 -6.25 10.39 -5.53
CA THR A 32 -6.50 10.06 -6.94
C THR A 32 -7.38 8.82 -7.04
N GLU A 33 -8.43 8.87 -7.86
CA GLU A 33 -9.38 7.77 -8.05
C GLU A 33 -10.00 7.76 -9.46
N ASN A 34 -10.71 6.68 -9.79
CA ASN A 34 -11.40 6.55 -11.09
C ASN A 34 -12.93 6.54 -10.97
N GLU A 35 -13.45 6.28 -9.77
CA GLU A 35 -14.86 6.00 -9.54
C GLU A 35 -15.66 7.20 -9.04
N GLY A 36 -14.98 8.14 -8.37
CA GLY A 36 -15.53 9.34 -7.74
C GLY A 36 -16.02 9.13 -6.30
N ASN A 37 -15.81 7.95 -5.72
CA ASN A 37 -16.27 7.61 -4.38
C ASN A 37 -15.56 8.42 -3.29
N ALA A 38 -14.25 8.67 -3.42
CA ALA A 38 -13.50 9.44 -2.42
C ALA A 38 -14.00 10.89 -2.36
N ARG A 39 -14.30 11.49 -3.52
CA ARG A 39 -14.97 12.81 -3.55
C ARG A 39 -16.32 12.78 -2.85
N LEU A 40 -17.16 11.79 -3.12
CA LEU A 40 -18.46 11.67 -2.44
C LEU A 40 -18.30 11.52 -0.92
N SER A 41 -17.33 10.70 -0.49
CA SER A 41 -17.01 10.50 0.93
C SER A 41 -16.43 11.75 1.59
N ALA A 42 -15.68 12.59 0.88
CA ALA A 42 -15.05 13.77 1.48
C ALA A 42 -15.96 15.01 1.46
N THR A 43 -16.89 15.11 0.51
CA THR A 43 -17.66 16.35 0.27
C THR A 43 -19.06 16.37 0.88
N PHE A 44 -19.76 15.22 0.93
CA PHE A 44 -21.15 15.18 1.44
C PHE A 44 -21.27 15.14 2.97
N PRO A 45 -20.47 14.32 3.69
CA PRO A 45 -20.56 14.24 5.14
C PRO A 45 -20.08 15.51 5.84
N GLN A 46 -20.60 15.79 7.04
CA GLN A 46 -20.19 16.95 7.83
C GLN A 46 -18.75 16.80 8.35
N LEU A 47 -18.31 15.57 8.63
CA LEU A 47 -16.96 15.25 9.07
C LEU A 47 -16.23 14.39 8.02
N HIS A 48 -15.05 14.82 7.60
CA HIS A 48 -14.14 14.03 6.77
C HIS A 48 -12.93 13.56 7.58
N ILE A 49 -12.68 12.26 7.60
CA ILE A 49 -11.49 11.65 8.21
C ILE A 49 -10.61 11.07 7.11
N ALA A 50 -9.42 11.62 6.94
CA ALA A 50 -8.39 11.09 6.04
C ALA A 50 -7.37 10.25 6.82
N VAL A 51 -7.28 8.95 6.53
CA VAL A 51 -6.31 8.04 7.16
C VAL A 51 -5.18 7.75 6.18
N VAL A 52 -3.96 8.23 6.47
CA VAL A 52 -2.84 8.15 5.53
C VAL A 52 -1.58 7.67 6.25
N GLY A 53 -0.87 6.76 5.60
CA GLY A 53 0.40 6.25 6.13
C GLY A 53 1.49 7.31 6.18
N ILE A 54 2.31 7.29 7.22
CA ILE A 54 3.40 8.27 7.44
C ILE A 54 4.48 8.24 6.34
N GLU A 55 4.53 7.18 5.53
CA GLU A 55 5.47 7.02 4.41
C GLU A 55 5.04 7.77 3.14
N LYS A 56 3.81 8.30 3.12
CA LYS A 56 3.20 8.88 1.92
C LYS A 56 3.51 10.35 1.69
N VAL A 57 4.57 10.88 2.30
CA VAL A 57 4.88 12.31 2.26
C VAL A 57 5.67 12.67 1.01
N ILE A 58 5.23 13.73 0.32
CA ILE A 58 5.97 14.43 -0.75
C ILE A 58 6.26 15.87 -0.30
N PRO A 59 7.37 16.48 -0.75
CA PRO A 59 7.78 17.81 -0.31
C PRO A 59 6.75 18.91 -0.61
N GLN A 60 6.27 19.01 -1.85
CA GLN A 60 5.45 20.14 -2.30
C GLN A 60 4.43 19.74 -3.38
N LEU A 61 3.42 20.59 -3.56
CA LEU A 61 2.31 20.35 -4.49
C LEU A 61 2.76 20.04 -5.93
N THR A 62 3.80 20.70 -6.42
CA THR A 62 4.31 20.50 -7.80
C THR A 62 4.90 19.10 -8.03
N ASP A 63 5.23 18.36 -6.97
CA ASP A 63 5.70 16.98 -7.14
C ASP A 63 4.60 16.05 -7.70
N LEU A 64 3.33 16.45 -7.57
CA LEU A 64 2.19 15.71 -8.13
C LEU A 64 2.21 15.66 -9.67
N ASP A 65 2.83 16.64 -10.34
CA ASP A 65 3.00 16.66 -11.80
C ASP A 65 3.80 15.44 -12.29
N LEU A 66 4.66 14.89 -11.42
CA LEU A 66 5.37 13.64 -11.66
C LEU A 66 4.60 12.44 -11.11
N PHE A 67 4.17 12.51 -9.85
CA PHE A 67 3.67 11.33 -9.14
C PHE A 67 2.30 10.85 -9.62
N TRP A 68 1.38 11.74 -10.00
CA TRP A 68 0.08 11.32 -10.53
C TRP A 68 0.22 10.59 -11.87
N PRO A 69 0.90 11.14 -12.90
CA PRO A 69 1.10 10.42 -14.15
C PRO A 69 1.89 9.12 -13.98
N LEU A 70 2.92 9.12 -13.11
CA LEU A 70 3.72 7.93 -12.86
C LEU A 70 2.86 6.81 -12.24
N LEU A 71 1.99 7.14 -11.29
CA LEU A 71 1.09 6.20 -10.64
C LEU A 71 0.07 5.64 -11.63
N SER A 72 -0.63 6.49 -12.37
CA SER A 72 -1.69 6.09 -13.29
C SER A 72 -1.15 5.30 -14.48
N THR A 73 -0.05 5.74 -15.07
CA THR A 73 0.53 5.09 -16.25
C THR A 73 1.04 3.69 -15.88
N SER A 74 1.67 3.56 -14.72
CA SER A 74 2.19 2.27 -14.26
C SER A 74 1.07 1.30 -13.83
N GLY A 75 -0.05 1.83 -13.32
CA GLY A 75 -1.13 1.03 -12.77
C GLY A 75 -2.20 0.65 -13.78
N THR A 76 -2.78 1.66 -14.42
CA THR A 76 -3.94 1.53 -15.31
C THR A 76 -3.62 1.85 -16.77
N GLY A 77 -2.40 2.31 -17.07
CA GLY A 77 -2.01 2.77 -18.40
C GLY A 77 -2.61 4.12 -18.80
N GLN A 78 -3.29 4.81 -17.87
CA GLN A 78 -3.86 6.12 -18.09
C GLN A 78 -2.79 7.21 -17.92
N GLN A 79 -2.85 8.28 -18.72
CA GLN A 79 -1.94 9.42 -18.58
C GLN A 79 -2.06 10.06 -17.20
N VAL A 80 -3.29 10.22 -16.70
CA VAL A 80 -3.66 10.60 -15.34
C VAL A 80 -4.99 9.88 -15.04
N THR A 81 -5.27 9.59 -13.78
CA THR A 81 -6.58 9.06 -13.33
C THR A 81 -7.72 10.06 -13.56
N VAL A 82 -8.97 9.61 -13.42
CA VAL A 82 -10.14 10.43 -13.75
C VAL A 82 -10.34 11.59 -12.77
N TYR A 83 -10.17 11.36 -11.48
CA TYR A 83 -10.38 12.37 -10.44
C TYR A 83 -9.12 12.52 -9.60
N ASN A 84 -8.63 13.76 -9.50
CA ASN A 84 -7.48 14.13 -8.71
C ASN A 84 -7.88 15.32 -7.84
N THR A 85 -7.80 15.16 -6.53
CA THR A 85 -8.26 16.16 -5.57
C THR A 85 -7.22 16.31 -4.47
N VAL A 86 -6.97 17.55 -4.08
CA VAL A 86 -6.13 17.88 -2.93
C VAL A 86 -7.01 18.55 -1.89
N TYR A 87 -7.12 17.93 -0.73
CA TYR A 87 -7.87 18.46 0.41
C TYR A 87 -6.92 19.22 1.31
N PHE A 88 -7.13 20.53 1.46
CA PHE A 88 -6.34 21.41 2.33
C PHE A 88 -6.97 21.65 3.70
N GLY A 89 -8.21 21.22 3.91
CA GLY A 89 -8.93 21.44 5.17
C GLY A 89 -10.45 21.34 5.00
N PRO A 90 -11.19 21.74 6.04
CA PRO A 90 -12.65 21.86 5.97
C PRO A 90 -13.08 23.00 5.06
N ARG A 91 -14.37 22.98 4.70
CA ARG A 91 -15.03 23.97 3.86
C ARG A 91 -14.91 25.38 4.45
N GLN A 92 -14.51 26.34 3.61
CA GLN A 92 -14.46 27.76 3.94
C GLN A 92 -15.83 28.45 3.74
N PRO A 93 -16.08 29.64 4.35
CA PRO A 93 -17.38 30.30 4.27
C PRO A 93 -17.87 30.65 2.86
N ASP A 94 -16.95 30.86 1.91
CA ASP A 94 -17.21 31.17 0.50
C ASP A 94 -17.25 29.94 -0.42
N GLU A 95 -17.02 28.74 0.12
CA GLU A 95 -17.06 27.49 -0.62
C GLU A 95 -18.47 26.86 -0.59
N PRO A 96 -19.02 26.43 -1.74
CA PRO A 96 -20.39 25.92 -1.81
C PRO A 96 -20.56 24.52 -1.18
N ASP A 97 -19.51 23.70 -1.19
CA ASP A 97 -19.52 22.30 -0.79
C ASP A 97 -18.25 21.90 -0.03
N GLY A 98 -18.34 20.82 0.76
CA GLY A 98 -17.25 20.32 1.58
C GLY A 98 -17.64 20.05 3.04
N PRO A 99 -16.78 19.35 3.78
CA PRO A 99 -17.05 18.97 5.16
C PRO A 99 -16.91 20.19 6.09
N ALA A 100 -17.70 20.25 7.15
CA ALA A 100 -17.56 21.27 8.19
C ALA A 100 -16.30 21.07 9.04
N GLU A 101 -15.84 19.83 9.18
CA GLU A 101 -14.62 19.47 9.90
C GLU A 101 -13.80 18.43 9.11
N MET A 102 -12.47 18.56 9.15
CA MET A 102 -11.56 17.60 8.54
C MET A 102 -10.51 17.14 9.57
N VAL A 103 -10.36 15.82 9.73
CA VAL A 103 -9.38 15.19 10.60
C VAL A 103 -8.41 14.37 9.76
N VAL A 104 -7.10 14.55 9.97
CA VAL A 104 -6.06 13.75 9.32
C VAL A 104 -5.40 12.83 10.34
N ILE A 105 -5.49 11.52 10.11
CA ILE A 105 -4.86 10.49 10.93
C ILE A 105 -3.59 10.00 10.22
N LEU A 106 -2.45 10.30 10.83
CA LEU A 106 -1.15 9.79 10.39
C LEU A 106 -0.92 8.39 10.95
N LEU A 107 -0.99 7.39 10.07
CA LEU A 107 -0.93 5.99 10.43
C LEU A 107 0.51 5.45 10.37
N ASP A 108 1.08 5.14 11.54
CA ASP A 108 2.34 4.40 11.63
C ASP A 108 2.09 2.89 11.40
N ASN A 109 1.42 2.21 12.33
CA ASN A 109 1.11 0.77 12.24
C ASN A 109 2.34 -0.09 11.88
N GLY A 110 3.49 0.18 12.51
CA GLY A 110 4.75 -0.56 12.31
C GLY A 110 5.63 -0.04 11.17
N ARG A 111 5.24 1.03 10.48
CA ARG A 111 6.04 1.67 9.44
C ARG A 111 7.33 2.27 9.97
N THR A 112 7.33 2.85 11.17
CA THR A 112 8.55 3.38 11.81
C THR A 112 9.58 2.26 12.04
N ASN A 113 9.11 1.06 12.44
CA ASN A 113 9.98 -0.11 12.61
C ASN A 113 10.59 -0.53 11.27
N LEU A 114 9.80 -0.60 10.20
CA LEU A 114 10.30 -0.93 8.86
C LEU A 114 11.23 0.17 8.31
N LEU A 115 10.96 1.44 8.60
CA LEU A 115 11.79 2.58 8.20
C LEU A 115 13.19 2.52 8.82
N ALA A 116 13.28 2.02 10.06
CA ALA A 116 14.53 1.85 10.78
C ALA A 116 15.43 0.73 10.19
N ARG A 117 14.96 -0.09 9.25
CA ARG A 117 15.71 -1.21 8.66
C ARG A 117 16.35 -0.80 7.32
N PRO A 118 17.66 -0.53 7.25
CA PRO A 118 18.27 0.04 6.04
C PRO A 118 18.14 -0.85 4.79
N ASP A 119 18.12 -2.17 4.98
CA ASP A 119 18.02 -3.18 3.93
C ASP A 119 16.57 -3.45 3.48
N ARG A 120 15.57 -2.96 4.20
CA ARG A 120 14.14 -3.23 3.92
C ARG A 120 13.28 -1.97 3.77
N ARG A 121 13.72 -0.82 4.30
CA ARG A 121 12.96 0.44 4.32
C ARG A 121 12.54 0.93 2.94
N GLU A 122 13.23 0.49 1.89
CA GLU A 122 12.84 0.84 0.53
C GLU A 122 11.43 0.40 0.15
N ALA A 123 10.86 -0.62 0.82
CA ALA A 123 9.47 -1.03 0.64
C ALA A 123 8.48 0.14 0.88
N LEU A 124 8.83 1.07 1.78
CA LEU A 124 8.01 2.22 2.13
C LEU A 124 7.96 3.28 1.02
N ARG A 125 8.81 3.21 -0.01
CA ARG A 125 8.74 4.08 -1.19
C ARG A 125 7.53 3.81 -2.07
N CYS A 126 6.72 2.78 -1.76
CA CYS A 126 5.65 2.34 -2.62
C CYS A 126 4.55 3.41 -2.79
N ILE A 127 4.37 3.86 -4.03
CA ILE A 127 3.29 4.79 -4.41
C ILE A 127 1.93 4.11 -4.62
N ARG A 128 1.84 2.79 -4.40
CA ARG A 128 0.61 1.98 -4.57
C ARG A 128 0.01 2.03 -5.99
N CYS A 129 0.85 2.08 -7.02
CA CYS A 129 0.38 2.08 -8.41
C CYS A 129 -0.18 0.73 -8.89
N GLY A 130 0.12 -0.39 -8.23
CA GLY A 130 -0.39 -1.70 -8.65
C GLY A 130 0.38 -2.39 -9.78
N ALA A 131 1.40 -1.75 -10.39
CA ALA A 131 2.21 -2.36 -11.46
C ALA A 131 2.75 -3.76 -11.11
N CYS A 132 3.23 -3.94 -9.87
CA CYS A 132 3.73 -5.22 -9.40
C CYS A 132 2.64 -6.31 -9.29
N LEU A 133 1.38 -5.93 -9.01
CA LEU A 133 0.25 -6.86 -8.99
C LEU A 133 -0.05 -7.33 -10.42
N ASN A 134 -0.07 -6.39 -11.37
CA ASN A 134 -0.39 -6.61 -12.77
C ASN A 134 0.63 -7.47 -13.54
N VAL A 135 1.85 -7.64 -13.03
CA VAL A 135 2.86 -8.50 -13.65
C VAL A 135 3.04 -9.83 -12.90
N CYS A 136 2.58 -9.91 -11.64
CA CYS A 136 2.84 -11.06 -10.80
C CYS A 136 2.05 -12.29 -11.26
N PRO A 137 2.72 -13.41 -11.61
CA PRO A 137 2.01 -14.62 -12.04
C PRO A 137 1.19 -15.23 -10.91
N VAL A 138 1.66 -15.16 -9.65
CA VAL A 138 0.91 -15.67 -8.50
C VAL A 138 -0.37 -14.87 -8.32
N TYR A 139 -0.27 -13.54 -8.20
CA TYR A 139 -1.43 -12.66 -8.03
C TYR A 139 -2.47 -12.82 -9.14
N LYS A 140 -2.05 -12.95 -10.39
CA LYS A 140 -2.95 -13.17 -11.54
C LYS A 140 -3.77 -14.45 -11.44
N ASN A 141 -3.21 -15.51 -10.86
CA ASN A 141 -3.87 -16.82 -10.80
C ASN A 141 -4.77 -16.97 -9.57
N ILE A 142 -4.35 -16.47 -8.41
CA ILE A 142 -5.10 -16.65 -7.15
C ILE A 142 -5.95 -15.43 -6.76
N GLY A 143 -5.69 -14.27 -7.35
CA GLY A 143 -6.36 -13.02 -6.99
C GLY A 143 -5.92 -12.44 -5.64
N GLY A 144 -6.53 -11.33 -5.25
CA GLY A 144 -6.16 -10.59 -4.03
C GLY A 144 -6.73 -11.16 -2.74
N HIS A 145 -7.89 -11.83 -2.78
CA HIS A 145 -8.58 -12.31 -1.58
C HIS A 145 -7.80 -13.39 -0.83
N THR A 146 -7.06 -14.23 -1.54
CA THR A 146 -6.25 -15.33 -0.97
C THR A 146 -5.04 -14.83 -0.15
N TYR A 147 -4.71 -13.54 -0.20
CA TYR A 147 -3.62 -12.96 0.59
C TYR A 147 -4.03 -12.65 2.05
N GLU A 148 -5.33 -12.68 2.38
CA GLU A 148 -5.87 -12.49 3.74
C GLU A 148 -5.29 -11.31 4.53
N THR A 149 -4.91 -10.25 3.82
CA THR A 149 -4.29 -9.05 4.39
C THR A 149 -4.79 -7.82 3.67
N THR A 150 -4.67 -6.66 4.32
CA THR A 150 -5.08 -5.36 3.77
C THR A 150 -4.30 -5.00 2.50
N TYR A 151 -3.07 -5.52 2.35
CA TYR A 151 -2.21 -5.28 1.21
C TYR A 151 -1.97 -6.59 0.46
N SER A 152 -2.33 -6.62 -0.82
CA SER A 152 -2.20 -7.80 -1.66
C SER A 152 -1.03 -7.73 -2.65
N GLY A 153 -0.74 -8.85 -3.31
CA GLY A 153 0.30 -8.97 -4.31
C GLY A 153 1.73 -8.84 -3.76
N PRO A 154 2.74 -8.68 -4.63
CA PRO A 154 4.15 -8.68 -4.22
C PRO A 154 4.49 -7.65 -3.15
N ILE A 155 3.96 -6.42 -3.25
CA ILE A 155 4.20 -5.39 -2.24
C ILE A 155 3.55 -5.77 -0.90
N GLY A 156 2.35 -6.34 -0.91
CA GLY A 156 1.68 -6.85 0.28
C GLY A 156 2.50 -7.92 0.98
N SER A 157 2.98 -8.91 0.23
CA SER A 157 3.86 -9.97 0.75
C SER A 157 5.16 -9.44 1.37
N VAL A 158 5.65 -8.29 0.91
CA VAL A 158 6.84 -7.64 1.48
C VAL A 158 6.52 -6.97 2.80
N ILE A 159 5.45 -6.17 2.88
CA ILE A 159 5.22 -5.28 4.02
C ILE A 159 4.37 -5.90 5.13
N SER A 160 3.41 -6.77 4.82
CA SER A 160 2.49 -7.35 5.81
C SER A 160 3.22 -8.03 6.98
N PRO A 161 4.32 -8.79 6.76
CA PRO A 161 5.14 -9.32 7.85
C PRO A 161 5.67 -8.28 8.84
N HIS A 162 5.99 -7.08 8.36
CA HIS A 162 6.51 -5.99 9.21
C HIS A 162 5.41 -5.17 9.89
N LEU A 163 4.21 -5.12 9.30
CA LEU A 163 3.09 -4.32 9.82
C LEU A 163 2.17 -5.12 10.76
N SER A 164 2.07 -6.44 10.58
CA SER A 164 1.09 -7.29 11.26
C SER A 164 1.69 -8.58 11.85
N GLY A 165 3.02 -8.72 11.83
CA GLY A 165 3.73 -9.85 12.44
C GLY A 165 4.30 -10.84 11.42
N LEU A 166 5.59 -11.19 11.60
CA LEU A 166 6.29 -12.08 10.67
C LEU A 166 5.78 -13.51 10.76
N LYS A 167 5.52 -14.02 11.96
CA LYS A 167 5.08 -15.40 12.19
C LYS A 167 3.77 -15.73 11.47
N GLU A 168 2.82 -14.82 11.51
CA GLU A 168 1.48 -14.96 10.93
C GLU A 168 1.53 -14.79 9.40
N HIS A 169 2.36 -13.86 8.91
CA HIS A 169 2.36 -13.45 7.50
C HIS A 169 3.56 -13.92 6.68
N GLN A 170 4.49 -14.70 7.24
CA GLN A 170 5.66 -15.25 6.53
C GLN A 170 5.27 -16.01 5.26
N HIS A 171 4.14 -16.73 5.29
CA HIS A 171 3.66 -17.56 4.20
C HIS A 171 3.48 -16.76 2.90
N LEU A 172 3.12 -15.48 3.01
CA LEU A 172 3.00 -14.56 1.86
C LEU A 172 4.32 -14.37 1.13
N SER A 173 5.43 -14.34 1.87
CA SER A 173 6.77 -14.25 1.29
C SER A 173 7.18 -15.57 0.63
N PHE A 174 6.80 -16.72 1.20
CA PHE A 174 7.08 -18.05 0.63
C PHE A 174 6.23 -18.39 -0.61
N ALA A 175 5.03 -17.84 -0.73
CA ALA A 175 4.14 -18.05 -1.88
C ALA A 175 4.67 -17.46 -3.20
N SER A 176 5.62 -16.52 -3.15
CA SER A 176 6.22 -15.91 -4.35
C SER A 176 7.12 -16.89 -5.12
N SER A 177 7.07 -16.83 -6.46
CA SER A 177 8.03 -17.55 -7.32
C SER A 177 9.40 -16.88 -7.42
N LEU A 178 9.57 -15.68 -6.84
CA LEU A 178 10.80 -14.88 -6.88
C LEU A 178 11.35 -14.59 -8.29
N CYS A 179 10.48 -14.60 -9.31
CA CYS A 179 10.89 -14.39 -10.71
C CYS A 179 11.40 -12.98 -11.06
N GLY A 180 11.38 -12.03 -10.12
CA GLY A 180 11.90 -10.67 -10.33
C GLY A 180 11.02 -9.73 -11.16
N ALA A 181 9.95 -10.20 -11.80
CA ALA A 181 9.11 -9.38 -12.68
C ALA A 181 8.50 -8.15 -12.00
N CYS A 182 8.13 -8.26 -10.72
CA CYS A 182 7.61 -7.13 -9.95
C CYS A 182 8.65 -6.01 -9.73
N THR A 183 9.93 -6.38 -9.67
CA THR A 183 11.04 -5.43 -9.51
C THR A 183 11.35 -4.72 -10.82
N SER A 184 11.32 -5.43 -11.95
CA SER A 184 11.62 -4.83 -13.26
C SER A 184 10.60 -3.78 -13.68
N VAL A 185 9.35 -3.89 -13.25
CA VAL A 185 8.27 -2.94 -13.60
C VAL A 185 8.03 -1.84 -12.55
N CYS A 186 8.74 -1.85 -11.41
CA CYS A 186 8.45 -0.91 -10.34
C CYS A 186 8.93 0.52 -10.71
N PRO A 187 8.03 1.52 -10.85
CA PRO A 187 8.42 2.86 -11.29
C PRO A 187 9.32 3.59 -10.29
N VAL A 188 9.25 3.20 -9.00
CA VAL A 188 10.03 3.76 -7.90
C VAL A 188 11.17 2.83 -7.47
N ARG A 189 11.54 1.86 -8.32
CA ARG A 189 12.74 1.02 -8.20
C ARG A 189 12.87 0.25 -6.86
N ILE A 190 11.75 -0.28 -6.36
CA ILE A 190 11.76 -1.14 -5.17
C ILE A 190 12.19 -2.55 -5.59
N ASN A 191 13.19 -3.12 -4.91
CA ASN A 191 13.68 -4.46 -5.19
C ASN A 191 12.83 -5.54 -4.49
N LEU A 192 11.56 -5.62 -4.89
CA LEU A 192 10.54 -6.48 -4.27
C LEU A 192 10.97 -7.94 -4.12
N HIS A 193 11.58 -8.55 -5.14
CA HIS A 193 11.96 -9.97 -5.04
C HIS A 193 13.08 -10.21 -4.02
N ASN A 194 14.05 -9.29 -3.92
CA ASN A 194 15.09 -9.37 -2.89
C ASN A 194 14.52 -9.13 -1.49
N LEU A 195 13.59 -8.18 -1.33
CA LEU A 195 12.92 -7.95 -0.05
C LEU A 195 12.15 -9.19 0.43
N LEU A 196 11.49 -9.92 -0.48
CA LEU A 196 10.85 -11.19 -0.15
C LEU A 196 11.85 -12.25 0.28
N LEU A 197 13.04 -12.30 -0.33
CA LEU A 197 14.13 -13.18 0.10
C LEU A 197 14.60 -12.84 1.52
N LEU A 198 14.78 -11.55 1.83
CA LEU A 198 15.16 -11.10 3.17
C LEU A 198 14.10 -11.47 4.23
N ASN A 199 12.81 -11.34 3.90
CA ASN A 199 11.73 -11.80 4.78
C ASN A 199 11.81 -13.31 5.03
N ARG A 200 12.06 -14.12 3.99
CA ARG A 200 12.23 -15.58 4.16
C ARG A 200 13.44 -15.92 5.04
N GLN A 201 14.58 -15.26 4.81
CA GLN A 201 15.80 -15.47 5.60
C GLN A 201 15.57 -15.17 7.08
N GLU A 202 14.89 -14.08 7.39
CA GLU A 202 14.53 -13.69 8.74
C GLU A 202 13.58 -14.70 9.39
N SER A 203 12.54 -15.10 8.66
CA SER A 203 11.58 -16.12 9.12
C SER A 203 12.25 -17.44 9.49
N VAL A 204 13.23 -17.85 8.69
CA VAL A 204 14.06 -19.05 8.93
C VAL A 204 14.92 -18.85 10.19
N ALA A 205 15.54 -17.69 10.34
CA ALA A 205 16.42 -17.38 11.46
C ALA A 205 15.67 -17.34 12.79
N GLU A 206 14.44 -16.84 12.78
CA GLU A 206 13.53 -16.80 13.94
C GLU A 206 12.81 -18.14 14.18
N GLY A 207 13.01 -19.12 13.30
CA GLY A 207 12.49 -20.47 13.46
C GLY A 207 10.98 -20.58 13.25
N HIS A 208 10.38 -19.64 12.50
CA HIS A 208 8.94 -19.60 12.22
C HIS A 208 8.51 -20.63 11.16
N ASN A 209 9.45 -21.26 10.46
CA ASN A 209 9.16 -22.27 9.45
C ASN A 209 8.54 -23.54 10.05
N ALA A 210 7.63 -24.17 9.31
CA ALA A 210 7.06 -25.45 9.66
C ALA A 210 8.15 -26.52 9.88
N LEU A 211 7.97 -27.37 10.89
CA LEU A 211 8.91 -28.42 11.33
C LEU A 211 9.42 -29.32 10.19
N THR A 212 8.68 -29.47 9.10
CA THR A 212 9.05 -30.23 7.90
C THR A 212 10.29 -29.68 7.17
N GLU A 213 10.53 -28.36 7.18
CA GLU A 213 11.75 -27.80 6.57
C GLU A 213 13.00 -27.99 7.44
N LYS A 214 12.85 -28.02 8.77
CA LYS A 214 13.96 -28.31 9.69
C LYS A 214 14.52 -29.71 9.47
N VAL A 215 13.66 -30.70 9.20
CA VAL A 215 14.07 -32.09 8.91
C VAL A 215 14.79 -32.20 7.55
N ALA A 216 14.33 -31.49 6.53
CA ALA A 216 14.98 -31.48 5.22
C ALA A 216 16.39 -30.84 5.24
N ARG A 217 16.63 -29.87 6.12
CA ARG A 217 17.95 -29.25 6.35
C ARG A 217 18.92 -30.16 7.08
N ILE A 218 18.46 -30.87 8.11
CA ILE A 218 19.27 -31.87 8.83
C ILE A 218 19.68 -33.00 7.87
N ASN A 219 18.78 -33.46 7.01
CA ASN A 219 19.08 -34.54 6.05
C ASN A 219 19.98 -34.13 4.88
N ARG A 220 20.13 -32.84 4.56
CA ARG A 220 21.06 -32.37 3.51
C ARG A 220 22.49 -32.15 3.99
N PHE A 221 22.70 -31.89 5.28
CA PHE A 221 24.03 -31.70 5.87
C PHE A 221 24.51 -32.89 6.72
N GLY A 222 23.62 -33.83 7.06
CA GLY A 222 23.94 -35.01 7.87
C GLY A 222 24.69 -36.15 7.15
N ASN A 223 24.98 -36.03 5.85
CA ASN A 223 25.65 -37.09 5.06
C ASN A 223 27.00 -36.65 4.45
N CYS A 224 27.61 -35.59 4.97
CA CYS A 224 28.95 -35.16 4.57
C CYS A 224 29.85 -35.08 5.82
N GLY A 225 30.17 -36.23 6.39
CA GLY A 225 31.06 -36.29 7.55
C GLY A 225 31.02 -37.60 8.32
N SER A 226 31.42 -38.71 7.68
CA SER A 226 32.14 -39.88 8.22
C SER A 226 31.93 -41.08 7.31
#